data_AF-A0A196MD78-F1
#
_entry.id   AF-A0A196MD78-F1
#
_cell.length_a   1.000
_cell.length_b   1.000
_cell.length_c   1.000
_cell.angle_alpha   90.00
_cell.angle_beta   90.00
_cell.angle_gamma   90.00
#
_symmetry.space_group_name_H-M   'P 1'
#
loop_
_entity.id
_entity.type
_entity.pdbx_description
1 polymer ?
#
loop_
_entity_poly.entity_id
_entity_poly.type
_entity_poly.pdbx_seq_one_letter_code
_entity_poly.pdbx_strand_id
1 'polypeptide(L)'
;MGDYARGRLDLDDEDRLPWLEPAMDEEEERLSPLRLLGLILVGLALIGAVVAGVWWVQNRSGGAAGEGKLIAAPQGDYKIPAQEADAKKFDGEGDASYAASEGVARDGRIDPSRVPEAPITGTAPAPANARPAVAPRAGQSVSARVADETAARPATAPRATASSGTIQLGAYGSAAVAKDGWSRLSKRFAYLAPLATTIEEAQVGGGTVYRLRASAGAQASMICGKLKVAGESCMVVN
;
A
#
# COMPACT_ATOMS: atom_id res chain seq x y z
N MET A 1 -7.99 90.88 55.21
CA MET A 1 -9.17 90.21 55.78
C MET A 1 -9.94 89.54 54.66
N GLY A 2 -9.92 88.20 54.63
CA GLY A 2 -10.94 87.37 53.97
C GLY A 2 -10.76 87.08 52.47
N ASP A 3 -10.19 85.91 52.18
CA ASP A 3 -10.05 85.32 50.85
C ASP A 3 -11.38 84.90 50.21
N TYR A 4 -11.36 84.90 48.88
CA TYR A 4 -12.44 84.60 47.96
C TYR A 4 -12.71 83.09 47.81
N ALA A 5 -13.93 82.82 47.33
CA ALA A 5 -14.26 81.86 46.27
C ALA A 5 -14.71 80.44 46.64
N ARG A 6 -15.98 80.21 46.25
CA ARG A 6 -16.48 79.10 45.42
C ARG A 6 -16.32 77.69 46.00
N GLY A 7 -17.45 77.06 46.26
CA GLY A 7 -17.46 75.59 46.22
C GLY A 7 -18.56 74.86 46.97
N ARG A 8 -19.66 75.51 47.36
CA ARG A 8 -20.82 74.76 47.84
C ARG A 8 -22.08 75.40 47.27
N LEU A 9 -22.45 74.95 46.07
CA LEU A 9 -23.81 75.09 45.57
C LEU A 9 -24.64 74.13 46.41
N ASP A 10 -25.43 74.70 47.31
CA ASP A 10 -26.48 74.01 48.04
C ASP A 10 -27.58 73.71 47.00
N LEU A 11 -27.47 72.57 46.34
CA LEU A 11 -28.51 72.04 45.46
C LEU A 11 -29.45 71.25 46.36
N ASP A 12 -30.48 71.91 46.86
CA ASP A 12 -31.60 71.27 47.57
C ASP A 12 -32.11 70.07 46.74
N ASP A 13 -32.61 69.02 47.43
CA ASP A 13 -33.04 67.73 46.87
C ASP A 13 -34.00 67.83 45.65
N GLU A 14 -34.61 69.00 45.42
CA GLU A 14 -35.52 69.30 44.31
C GLU A 14 -34.83 69.61 42.96
N ASP A 15 -33.55 70.02 42.93
CA ASP A 15 -32.77 70.22 41.68
C ASP A 15 -31.98 68.96 41.24
N ARG A 16 -32.20 67.84 41.93
CA ARG A 16 -31.56 66.54 41.67
C ARG A 16 -32.26 65.84 40.51
N LEU A 17 -31.90 66.23 39.29
CA LEU A 17 -32.45 65.69 38.06
C LEU A 17 -32.08 64.19 37.90
N PRO A 18 -33.06 63.24 37.90
CA PRO A 18 -32.78 61.79 37.90
C PRO A 18 -32.00 61.28 36.68
N TRP A 19 -31.98 62.04 35.59
CA TRP A 19 -31.26 61.72 34.36
C TRP A 19 -29.81 62.26 34.36
N LEU A 20 -29.45 63.05 35.38
CA LEU A 20 -28.12 63.57 35.67
C LEU A 20 -27.48 62.85 36.87
N GLU A 21 -28.20 61.93 37.53
CA GLU A 21 -27.54 60.93 38.34
C GLU A 21 -26.69 60.04 37.42
N PRO A 22 -25.45 59.70 37.80
CA PRO A 22 -24.74 58.64 37.10
C PRO A 22 -25.67 57.43 37.10
N ALA A 23 -26.02 56.91 35.91
CA ALA A 23 -26.76 55.67 35.82
C ALA A 23 -26.02 54.68 36.72
N MET A 24 -26.66 54.26 37.81
CA MET A 24 -26.03 53.30 38.70
C MET A 24 -25.78 52.10 37.82
N ASP A 25 -24.51 51.80 37.59
CA ASP A 25 -24.11 50.74 36.69
C ASP A 25 -24.93 49.52 37.10
N GLU A 26 -25.80 49.04 36.21
CA GLU A 26 -26.47 47.76 36.43
C GLU A 26 -25.33 46.78 36.65
N GLU A 27 -25.20 46.25 37.88
CA GLU A 27 -24.16 45.30 38.20
C GLU A 27 -24.33 44.13 37.24
N GLU A 28 -23.56 44.13 36.15
CA GLU A 28 -23.59 43.05 35.18
C GLU A 28 -23.43 41.76 35.98
N GLU A 29 -24.33 40.79 35.82
CA GLU A 29 -24.24 39.50 36.49
C GLU A 29 -22.97 38.77 36.01
N ARG A 30 -21.84 39.11 36.62
CA ARG A 30 -20.54 38.54 36.31
C ARG A 30 -20.54 37.13 36.86
N LEU A 31 -20.45 36.16 35.95
CA LEU A 31 -20.28 34.76 36.33
C LEU A 31 -19.10 34.67 37.30
N SER A 32 -19.37 34.12 38.49
CA SER A 32 -18.33 33.90 39.49
C SER A 32 -17.15 33.16 38.85
N PRO A 33 -15.90 33.65 38.97
CA PRO A 33 -14.74 33.03 38.34
C PRO A 33 -14.55 31.58 38.78
N LEU A 34 -15.00 31.23 40.00
CA LEU A 34 -15.00 29.86 40.50
C LEU A 34 -15.97 28.95 39.73
N ARG A 35 -17.16 29.46 39.38
CA ARG A 35 -18.15 28.71 38.57
C ARG A 35 -17.64 28.51 37.14
N LEU A 36 -17.03 29.54 36.55
CA LEU A 36 -16.41 29.44 35.24
C LEU A 36 -15.29 28.40 35.22
N LEU A 37 -14.39 28.43 36.21
CA LEU A 37 -13.33 27.44 36.37
C LEU A 37 -13.90 26.01 36.52
N GLY A 38 -14.96 25.85 37.32
CA GLY A 38 -15.66 24.58 37.48
C GLY A 38 -16.19 24.03 36.15
N LEU A 39 -16.85 24.86 35.35
CA LEU A 39 -17.36 24.45 34.02
C LEU A 39 -16.24 24.07 33.06
N ILE A 40 -15.11 24.80 33.08
CA ILE A 40 -13.93 24.49 32.26
C ILE A 40 -13.35 23.13 32.65
N LEU A 41 -13.19 22.85 33.94
CA LEU A 41 -12.65 21.57 34.42
C LEU A 41 -13.57 20.39 34.06
N VAL A 42 -14.89 20.56 34.18
CA VAL A 42 -15.87 19.55 33.75
C VAL A 42 -15.79 19.30 32.25
N GLY A 43 -15.69 20.36 31.44
CA GLY A 43 -15.50 20.24 29.99
C GLY A 43 -14.23 19.48 29.61
N LEU A 44 -13.10 19.81 30.25
CA LEU A 44 -11.84 19.09 30.03
C LEU A 44 -11.91 17.62 30.46
N ALA A 45 -12.58 17.31 31.57
CA ALA A 45 -12.77 15.94 32.03
C ALA A 45 -13.60 15.12 31.03
N LEU A 46 -14.67 15.69 30.45
CA LEU A 46 -15.46 15.05 29.41
C LEU A 46 -14.64 14.77 28.14
N ILE A 47 -13.86 15.74 27.68
CA ILE A 47 -12.97 15.54 26.52
C ILE A 47 -11.95 14.43 26.81
N GLY A 48 -11.33 14.46 27.99
CA GLY A 48 -10.39 13.43 28.43
C GLY A 48 -11.01 12.04 28.44
N ALA A 49 -12.24 11.90 28.93
CA ALA A 49 -12.97 10.63 28.94
C ALA A 49 -13.26 10.12 27.52
N VAL A 50 -13.63 10.99 26.58
CA VAL A 50 -13.85 10.62 25.17
C VAL A 50 -12.54 10.15 24.53
N VAL A 51 -11.44 10.89 24.70
CA VAL A 51 -10.13 10.53 24.14
C VAL A 51 -9.65 9.19 24.73
N ALA A 52 -9.75 9.02 26.05
CA ALA A 52 -9.37 7.77 26.71
C ALA A 52 -10.24 6.59 26.25
N GLY A 53 -11.55 6.79 26.09
CA GLY A 53 -12.47 5.78 25.57
C GLY A 53 -12.11 5.37 24.14
N VAL A 54 -11.85 6.34 23.26
CA VAL A 54 -11.44 6.08 21.88
C VAL A 54 -10.09 5.36 21.83
N TRP A 55 -9.11 5.81 22.61
CA TRP A 55 -7.80 5.17 22.70
C TRP A 55 -7.90 3.72 23.19
N TRP A 56 -8.70 3.46 24.23
CA TRP A 56 -8.94 2.11 24.72
C TRP A 56 -9.60 1.21 23.67
N VAL A 57 -10.55 1.74 22.89
CA VAL A 57 -11.19 1.01 21.79
C VAL A 57 -10.23 0.72 20.64
N GLN A 58 -9.36 1.65 20.28
CA GLN A 58 -8.36 1.45 19.24
C GLN A 58 -7.27 0.46 19.69
N ASN A 59 -6.85 0.54 20.94
CA ASN A 59 -5.83 -0.37 21.49
C ASN A 59 -6.34 -1.82 21.56
N ARG A 60 -7.64 -2.03 21.85
CA ARG A 60 -8.25 -3.38 21.79
C ARG A 60 -8.53 -3.87 20.35
N SER A 61 -8.78 -2.97 19.40
CA SER A 61 -9.00 -3.34 17.99
C SER A 61 -7.71 -3.50 17.18
N GLY A 62 -6.57 -3.08 17.73
CA GLY A 62 -5.24 -3.26 17.13
C GLY A 62 -4.80 -4.72 16.94
N GLY A 63 -5.55 -5.69 17.44
CA GLY A 63 -5.28 -7.14 17.27
C GLY A 63 -5.56 -7.70 15.87
N ALA A 64 -6.05 -6.89 14.92
CA ALA A 64 -6.26 -7.31 13.53
C ALA A 64 -5.12 -6.91 12.56
N ALA A 65 -4.08 -6.23 13.05
CA ALA A 65 -2.81 -6.12 12.34
C ALA A 65 -1.98 -7.35 12.73
N GLY A 66 -1.81 -8.28 11.80
CA GLY A 66 -1.22 -9.60 12.03
C GLY A 66 0.00 -9.54 12.92
N GLU A 67 0.08 -10.49 13.86
CA GLU A 67 1.19 -10.61 14.81
C GLU A 67 2.51 -10.48 14.06
N GLY A 68 3.15 -9.31 14.18
CA GLY A 68 4.50 -9.07 13.71
C GLY A 68 5.44 -9.84 14.62
N LYS A 69 5.41 -11.17 14.52
CA LYS A 69 6.28 -12.05 15.28
C LYS A 69 7.70 -11.68 14.89
N LEU A 70 8.42 -11.13 15.87
CA LEU A 70 9.81 -10.74 15.70
C LEU A 70 10.59 -11.99 15.30
N ILE A 71 10.98 -12.09 14.03
CA ILE A 71 11.93 -13.13 13.61
C ILE A 71 13.28 -12.65 14.12
N ALA A 72 13.70 -13.16 15.27
CA ALA A 72 15.01 -12.91 15.82
C ALA A 72 16.04 -13.34 14.77
N ALA A 73 16.91 -12.41 14.37
CA ALA A 73 18.04 -12.75 13.51
C ALA A 73 18.87 -13.85 14.20
N PRO A 74 19.31 -14.89 13.46
CA PRO A 74 20.28 -15.84 13.98
C PRO A 74 21.49 -15.06 14.55
N GLN A 75 21.92 -15.42 15.76
CA GLN A 75 23.10 -14.82 16.37
C GLN A 75 24.33 -15.31 15.60
N GLY A 76 25.01 -14.39 14.91
CA GLY A 76 26.22 -14.69 14.13
C GLY A 76 26.57 -13.57 13.15
N ASP A 77 27.79 -13.62 12.61
CA ASP A 77 28.23 -12.67 11.60
C ASP A 77 27.41 -12.85 10.32
N TYR A 78 26.70 -11.80 9.92
CA TYR A 78 25.89 -11.79 8.70
C TYR A 78 26.75 -11.92 7.42
N LYS A 79 28.05 -11.68 7.52
CA LYS A 79 28.99 -11.72 6.39
C LYS A 79 30.20 -12.56 6.73
N ILE A 80 30.14 -13.83 6.34
CA ILE A 80 31.26 -14.77 6.44
C ILE A 80 32.10 -14.61 5.15
N PRO A 81 33.43 -14.46 5.22
CA PRO A 81 34.27 -14.49 4.03
C PRO A 81 34.11 -15.85 3.33
N ALA A 82 34.06 -15.84 2.00
CA ALA A 82 34.02 -17.07 1.23
C ALA A 82 35.26 -17.92 1.52
N GLN A 83 35.07 -19.22 1.79
CA GLN A 83 36.20 -20.14 1.90
C GLN A 83 36.85 -20.32 0.51
N GLU A 84 38.16 -20.52 0.47
CA GLU A 84 38.95 -20.55 -0.77
C GLU A 84 38.46 -21.59 -1.80
N ALA A 85 37.77 -22.65 -1.35
CA ALA A 85 37.17 -23.67 -2.20
C ALA A 85 35.85 -23.22 -2.89
N ASP A 86 35.14 -22.25 -2.31
CA ASP A 86 33.87 -21.71 -2.83
C ASP A 86 34.08 -20.42 -3.65
N ALA A 87 35.29 -19.86 -3.63
CA ALA A 87 35.70 -18.72 -4.45
C ALA A 87 35.92 -19.15 -5.91
N LYS A 88 34.85 -19.51 -6.61
CA LYS A 88 34.90 -19.70 -8.08
C LYS A 88 35.07 -18.35 -8.75
N LYS A 89 36.24 -18.12 -9.33
CA LYS A 89 36.46 -17.04 -10.28
C LYS A 89 35.71 -17.38 -11.57
N PHE A 90 34.71 -16.58 -11.93
CA PHE A 90 33.99 -16.74 -13.18
C PHE A 90 34.72 -15.98 -14.29
N ASP A 91 34.87 -16.60 -15.46
CA ASP A 91 35.36 -15.90 -16.66
C ASP A 91 34.38 -14.75 -17.00
N GLY A 92 34.91 -13.53 -17.05
CA GLY A 92 34.12 -12.30 -17.27
C GLY A 92 33.78 -11.49 -16.01
N GLU A 93 34.24 -11.90 -14.82
CA GLU A 93 34.02 -11.13 -13.59
C GLU A 93 34.80 -9.80 -13.63
N GLY A 94 34.07 -8.70 -13.84
CA GLY A 94 34.62 -7.35 -13.93
C GLY A 94 34.75 -6.79 -15.35
N ASP A 95 34.62 -7.61 -16.41
CA ASP A 95 34.75 -7.15 -17.81
C ASP A 95 33.69 -6.08 -18.15
N ALA A 96 32.50 -6.18 -17.59
CA ALA A 96 31.46 -5.17 -17.73
C ALA A 96 31.85 -3.84 -17.05
N SER A 97 32.54 -3.90 -15.92
CA SER A 97 33.01 -2.70 -15.20
C SER A 97 34.18 -2.02 -15.91
N TYR A 98 35.09 -2.80 -16.51
CA TYR A 98 36.18 -2.27 -17.34
C TYR A 98 35.64 -1.62 -18.62
N ALA A 99 34.77 -2.31 -19.37
CA ALA A 99 34.17 -1.77 -20.59
C ALA A 99 33.37 -0.47 -20.32
N ALA A 100 32.64 -0.40 -19.20
CA ALA A 100 31.94 0.80 -18.79
C ALA A 100 32.89 1.98 -18.49
N SER A 101 34.07 1.71 -17.90
CA SER A 101 35.06 2.74 -17.57
C SER A 101 35.82 3.25 -18.80
N GLU A 102 36.04 2.38 -19.80
CA GLU A 102 36.64 2.74 -21.09
C GLU A 102 35.67 3.49 -22.03
N GLY A 103 34.44 3.78 -21.57
CA GLY A 103 33.43 4.49 -22.36
C GLY A 103 32.85 3.64 -23.49
N VAL A 104 33.00 2.32 -23.42
CA VAL A 104 32.45 1.41 -24.42
C VAL A 104 30.94 1.32 -24.21
N ALA A 105 30.19 2.08 -25.03
CA ALA A 105 28.73 1.98 -25.06
C ALA A 105 28.32 0.55 -25.46
N ARG A 106 27.62 -0.14 -24.55
CA ARG A 106 26.89 -1.37 -24.82
C ARG A 106 25.41 -1.01 -24.73
N ASP A 107 24.78 -0.79 -25.88
CA ASP A 107 23.34 -0.56 -25.90
C ASP A 107 22.63 -1.84 -25.46
N GLY A 108 22.02 -1.81 -24.28
CA GLY A 108 21.17 -2.88 -23.79
C GLY A 108 19.96 -3.03 -24.70
N ARG A 109 19.94 -4.08 -25.52
CA ARG A 109 18.73 -4.50 -26.25
C ARG A 109 17.78 -5.12 -25.24
N ILE A 110 16.84 -4.33 -24.71
CA ILE A 110 15.74 -4.85 -23.92
C ILE A 110 14.74 -5.48 -24.88
N ASP A 111 14.56 -6.79 -24.80
CA ASP A 111 13.49 -7.52 -25.46
C ASP A 111 12.23 -7.46 -24.58
N PRO A 112 11.22 -6.63 -24.90
CA PRO A 112 10.00 -6.50 -24.10
C PRO A 112 9.11 -7.76 -24.14
N SER A 113 9.45 -8.74 -24.98
CA SER A 113 8.79 -10.05 -25.05
C SER A 113 9.25 -10.99 -23.94
N ARG A 114 10.43 -10.74 -23.34
CA ARG A 114 10.93 -11.47 -22.17
C ARG A 114 10.57 -10.71 -20.91
N VAL A 115 9.37 -10.98 -20.41
CA VAL A 115 8.97 -10.56 -19.06
C VAL A 115 9.95 -11.18 -18.05
N PRO A 116 10.36 -10.46 -16.98
CA PRO A 116 11.17 -11.05 -15.91
C PRO A 116 10.57 -12.38 -15.46
N GLU A 117 11.42 -13.40 -15.42
CA GLU A 117 11.06 -14.75 -14.99
C GLU A 117 10.28 -14.68 -13.66
N ALA A 118 9.20 -15.45 -13.59
CA ALA A 118 8.39 -15.56 -12.39
C ALA A 118 9.29 -15.85 -11.17
N PRO A 119 8.95 -15.35 -9.97
CA PRO A 119 9.73 -15.60 -8.77
C PRO A 119 10.00 -17.09 -8.65
N ILE A 120 11.27 -17.47 -8.48
CA ILE A 120 11.65 -18.84 -8.17
C ILE A 120 10.82 -19.31 -6.96
N THR A 121 9.85 -20.18 -7.20
CA THR A 121 9.21 -20.91 -6.11
C THR A 121 10.30 -21.79 -5.53
N GLY A 122 10.70 -21.48 -4.29
CA GLY A 122 11.72 -22.25 -3.59
C GLY A 122 11.36 -23.73 -3.62
N THR A 123 12.10 -24.51 -4.41
CA THR A 123 12.01 -25.96 -4.35
C THR A 123 12.63 -26.35 -3.03
N ALA A 124 11.79 -26.70 -2.05
CA ALA A 124 12.25 -27.31 -0.82
C ALA A 124 13.06 -28.58 -1.17
N PRO A 125 14.27 -28.77 -0.63
CA PRO A 125 15.05 -29.98 -0.90
C PRO A 125 14.28 -31.21 -0.45
N ALA A 126 14.10 -32.18 -1.35
CA ALA A 126 13.61 -33.50 -0.97
C ALA A 126 14.63 -34.16 -0.02
N PRO A 127 14.19 -34.82 1.07
CA PRO A 127 15.10 -35.46 2.01
C PRO A 127 15.85 -36.61 1.32
N ALA A 128 17.18 -36.55 1.42
CA ALA A 128 18.09 -37.56 0.95
C ALA A 128 17.85 -38.90 1.66
N ASN A 129 17.58 -39.96 0.89
CA ASN A 129 17.65 -41.33 1.37
C ASN A 129 18.59 -42.15 0.48
N ALA A 130 19.66 -42.61 1.15
CA ALA A 130 20.42 -43.84 0.95
C ALA A 130 20.81 -44.27 -0.48
N ARG A 131 22.10 -44.08 -0.77
CA ARG A 131 22.90 -44.84 -1.74
C ARG A 131 22.90 -46.33 -1.39
N PRO A 132 23.00 -47.23 -2.39
CA PRO A 132 24.21 -48.07 -2.43
C PRO A 132 24.97 -48.00 -3.76
N ALA A 133 26.25 -48.31 -3.65
CA ALA A 133 27.31 -48.10 -4.62
C ALA A 133 27.32 -49.10 -5.79
N VAL A 134 27.69 -48.62 -6.98
CA VAL A 134 28.41 -49.40 -7.99
C VAL A 134 29.52 -48.52 -8.58
N ALA A 135 30.71 -49.11 -8.71
CA ALA A 135 31.98 -48.48 -9.10
C ALA A 135 32.14 -48.38 -10.64
N PRO A 136 33.16 -47.64 -11.15
CA PRO A 136 33.12 -46.93 -12.43
C PRO A 136 33.70 -47.74 -13.61
N ARG A 137 33.32 -47.39 -14.84
CA ARG A 137 34.12 -47.65 -16.05
C ARG A 137 34.19 -46.42 -16.93
N ALA A 138 35.41 -46.09 -17.31
CA ALA A 138 35.80 -44.99 -18.17
C ALA A 138 35.68 -45.33 -19.66
N GLY A 139 35.53 -44.28 -20.46
CA GLY A 139 35.95 -44.24 -21.86
C GLY A 139 34.83 -44.41 -22.88
N GLN A 140 34.49 -43.34 -23.61
CA GLN A 140 34.92 -43.15 -25.00
C GLN A 140 34.08 -42.06 -25.73
N SER A 141 34.83 -41.09 -26.28
CA SER A 141 34.66 -40.35 -27.54
C SER A 141 33.28 -40.07 -28.13
N VAL A 142 33.04 -38.76 -28.28
CA VAL A 142 32.41 -38.04 -29.39
C VAL A 142 32.25 -38.84 -30.70
N SER A 143 31.03 -38.88 -31.23
CA SER A 143 30.76 -38.58 -32.64
C SER A 143 29.27 -38.27 -32.82
N ALA A 144 28.98 -37.05 -33.24
CA ALA A 144 27.70 -36.68 -33.80
C ALA A 144 27.40 -37.51 -35.05
N ARG A 145 26.14 -37.91 -35.23
CA ARG A 145 25.49 -37.97 -36.55
C ARG A 145 24.05 -37.50 -36.40
N VAL A 146 23.75 -36.45 -37.15
CA VAL A 146 22.41 -35.96 -37.44
C VAL A 146 21.71 -37.04 -38.27
N ALA A 147 20.50 -37.42 -37.86
CA ALA A 147 19.53 -38.08 -38.71
C ALA A 147 18.25 -37.24 -38.67
N ASP A 148 17.91 -36.73 -39.85
CA ASP A 148 16.69 -36.03 -40.19
C ASP A 148 15.54 -37.05 -40.20
N GLU A 149 14.50 -36.82 -39.41
CA GLU A 149 13.27 -37.62 -39.43
C GLU A 149 12.07 -36.69 -39.63
N THR A 150 11.89 -36.29 -40.88
CA THR A 150 10.62 -35.77 -41.39
C THR A 150 9.67 -36.95 -41.59
N ALA A 151 8.71 -37.15 -40.67
CA ALA A 151 7.31 -37.50 -40.95
C ALA A 151 6.55 -37.91 -39.68
N ALA A 152 5.87 -36.95 -39.04
CA ALA A 152 4.76 -37.29 -38.14
C ALA A 152 3.60 -36.29 -38.31
N ARG A 153 2.46 -36.85 -38.67
CA ARG A 153 1.12 -36.28 -38.85
C ARG A 153 0.75 -35.34 -37.68
N PRO A 154 0.11 -34.18 -37.90
CA PRO A 154 -0.25 -33.28 -36.81
C PRO A 154 -1.34 -33.93 -35.95
N ALA A 155 -0.96 -34.40 -34.77
CA ALA A 155 -1.90 -34.65 -33.70
C ALA A 155 -2.41 -33.29 -33.22
N THR A 156 -3.72 -33.09 -33.33
CA THR A 156 -4.43 -31.96 -32.73
C THR A 156 -4.04 -31.85 -31.27
N ALA A 157 -3.19 -30.87 -30.96
CA ALA A 157 -2.91 -30.49 -29.58
C ALA A 157 -4.25 -30.17 -28.90
N PRO A 158 -4.44 -30.51 -27.61
CA PRO A 158 -5.58 -30.00 -26.87
C PRO A 158 -5.51 -28.48 -27.02
N ARG A 159 -6.59 -27.86 -27.51
CA ARG A 159 -6.75 -26.41 -27.37
C ARG A 159 -6.49 -26.14 -25.89
N ALA A 160 -5.39 -25.45 -25.60
CA ALA A 160 -5.24 -24.77 -24.32
C ALA A 160 -6.58 -24.07 -24.12
N THR A 161 -7.30 -24.48 -23.08
CA THR A 161 -8.51 -23.79 -22.65
C THR A 161 -8.13 -22.33 -22.68
N ALA A 162 -8.74 -21.58 -23.61
CA ALA A 162 -8.47 -20.16 -23.75
C ALA A 162 -8.69 -19.60 -22.36
N SER A 163 -7.59 -19.25 -21.69
CA SER A 163 -7.64 -18.80 -20.31
C SER A 163 -8.64 -17.66 -20.31
N SER A 164 -9.78 -17.88 -19.66
CA SER A 164 -10.81 -16.86 -19.45
C SER A 164 -10.23 -15.89 -18.44
N GLY A 165 -9.18 -15.17 -18.85
CA GLY A 165 -8.41 -14.28 -18.01
C GLY A 165 -9.31 -13.12 -17.66
N THR A 166 -9.76 -13.09 -16.42
CA THR A 166 -10.36 -11.91 -15.85
C THR A 166 -9.26 -11.10 -15.20
N ILE A 167 -9.37 -9.77 -15.27
CA ILE A 167 -8.47 -8.87 -14.56
C ILE A 167 -9.26 -8.21 -13.44
N GLN A 168 -8.76 -8.32 -12.22
CA GLN A 168 -9.26 -7.56 -11.08
C GLN A 168 -8.53 -6.22 -11.05
N LEU A 169 -9.31 -5.15 -11.19
CA LEU A 169 -8.84 -3.76 -11.31
C LEU A 169 -8.90 -3.03 -9.96
N GLY A 170 -9.69 -3.54 -9.01
CA GLY A 170 -9.78 -2.98 -7.67
C GLY A 170 -10.78 -3.69 -6.77
N ALA A 171 -10.74 -3.34 -5.49
CA ALA A 171 -11.74 -3.70 -4.49
C ALA A 171 -12.23 -2.41 -3.81
N TYR A 172 -13.54 -2.21 -3.75
CA TYR A 172 -14.18 -1.00 -3.27
C TYR A 172 -15.12 -1.29 -2.10
N GLY A 173 -15.39 -0.28 -1.27
CA GLY A 173 -16.32 -0.40 -0.14
C GLY A 173 -17.80 -0.37 -0.53
N SER A 174 -18.14 -0.05 -1.77
CA SER A 174 -19.53 -0.07 -2.27
C SER A 174 -19.60 -0.32 -3.78
N ALA A 175 -20.74 -0.85 -4.23
CA ALA A 175 -21.00 -1.07 -5.66
C ALA A 175 -21.01 0.23 -6.48
N ALA A 176 -21.45 1.36 -5.90
CA ALA A 176 -21.48 2.66 -6.56
C ALA A 176 -20.06 3.16 -6.85
N VAL A 177 -19.17 3.10 -5.86
CA VAL A 177 -17.76 3.53 -6.02
C VAL A 177 -17.03 2.62 -7.02
N ALA A 178 -17.37 1.33 -7.08
CA ALA A 178 -16.83 0.43 -8.09
C ALA A 178 -17.25 0.80 -9.53
N LYS A 179 -18.52 1.20 -9.74
CA LYS A 179 -19.01 1.68 -11.05
C LYS A 179 -18.37 2.99 -11.46
N ASP A 180 -18.21 3.94 -10.53
CA ASP A 180 -17.53 5.20 -10.78
C ASP A 180 -16.05 4.99 -11.11
N GLY A 181 -15.39 4.08 -10.37
CA GLY A 181 -14.03 3.64 -10.64
C GLY A 181 -13.87 3.10 -12.06
N TRP A 182 -14.79 2.24 -12.51
CA TRP A 182 -14.81 1.75 -13.88
C TRP A 182 -15.01 2.85 -14.92
N SER A 183 -15.94 3.79 -14.69
CA SER A 183 -16.19 4.91 -15.61
C SER A 183 -14.95 5.79 -15.80
N ARG A 184 -14.22 6.07 -14.72
CA ARG A 184 -12.96 6.82 -14.78
C ARG A 184 -11.88 6.06 -15.51
N LEU A 185 -11.76 4.76 -15.24
CA LEU A 185 -10.75 3.89 -15.83
C LEU A 185 -10.98 3.70 -17.34
N SER A 186 -12.22 3.45 -17.76
CA SER A 186 -12.58 3.28 -19.18
C SER A 186 -12.42 4.56 -20.00
N LYS A 187 -12.62 5.75 -19.39
CA LYS A 187 -12.33 7.05 -20.02
C LYS A 187 -10.83 7.27 -20.25
N ARG A 188 -10.00 6.91 -19.26
CA ARG A 188 -8.55 7.12 -19.32
C ARG A 188 -7.85 6.06 -20.17
N PHE A 189 -8.39 4.85 -20.21
CA PHE A 189 -7.86 3.72 -20.96
C PHE A 189 -8.91 3.20 -21.94
N ALA A 190 -8.93 3.78 -23.15
CA ALA A 190 -9.91 3.45 -24.18
C ALA A 190 -9.98 1.96 -24.53
N TYR A 191 -8.87 1.22 -24.34
CA TYR A 191 -8.82 -0.23 -24.55
C TYR A 191 -9.59 -1.04 -23.49
N LEU A 192 -10.01 -0.44 -22.38
CA LEU A 192 -10.85 -1.09 -21.36
C LEU A 192 -12.35 -0.90 -21.61
N ALA A 193 -12.75 0.16 -22.33
CA ALA A 193 -14.15 0.45 -22.63
C ALA A 193 -14.94 -0.71 -23.29
N PRO A 194 -14.36 -1.51 -24.21
CA PRO A 194 -15.08 -2.63 -24.82
C PRO A 194 -15.11 -3.90 -23.96
N LEU A 195 -14.41 -3.95 -22.81
CA LEU A 195 -14.37 -5.14 -21.96
C LEU A 195 -15.64 -5.19 -21.09
N ALA A 196 -16.17 -6.40 -20.89
CA ALA A 196 -17.30 -6.59 -19.99
C ALA A 196 -16.83 -6.46 -18.54
N THR A 197 -17.49 -5.62 -17.76
CA THR A 197 -17.26 -5.52 -16.32
C THR A 197 -18.16 -6.41 -15.50
N THR A 198 -17.63 -6.85 -14.38
CA THR A 198 -18.36 -7.57 -13.36
C THR A 198 -17.97 -7.03 -12.00
N ILE A 199 -18.96 -6.69 -11.19
CA ILE A 199 -18.76 -6.28 -9.81
C ILE A 199 -19.27 -7.43 -8.95
N GLU A 200 -18.36 -8.12 -8.29
CA GLU A 200 -18.69 -9.26 -7.43
C GLU A 200 -18.56 -8.87 -5.96
N GLU A 201 -19.57 -9.20 -5.17
CA GLU A 201 -19.56 -9.03 -3.73
C GLU A 201 -18.73 -10.16 -3.09
N ALA A 202 -17.77 -9.80 -2.26
CA ALA A 202 -16.95 -10.75 -1.53
C ALA A 202 -16.86 -10.34 -0.06
N GLN A 203 -17.05 -11.28 0.85
CA GLN A 203 -16.83 -11.06 2.27
C GLN A 203 -15.36 -11.34 2.60
N VAL A 204 -14.64 -10.37 3.17
CA VAL A 204 -13.24 -10.53 3.54
C VAL A 204 -13.04 -9.94 4.93
N GLY A 205 -12.60 -10.75 5.89
CA GLY A 205 -12.28 -10.29 7.26
C GLY A 205 -13.48 -9.71 8.04
N GLY A 206 -14.70 -10.18 7.76
CA GLY A 206 -15.92 -9.71 8.45
C GLY A 206 -16.60 -8.48 7.83
N GLY A 207 -16.01 -7.88 6.78
CA GLY A 207 -16.62 -6.80 6.00
C GLY A 207 -16.95 -7.21 4.56
N THR A 208 -17.93 -6.52 3.96
CA THR A 208 -18.34 -6.71 2.57
C THR A 208 -17.52 -5.81 1.65
N VAL A 209 -16.86 -6.37 0.64
CA VAL A 209 -16.12 -5.63 -0.38
C VAL A 209 -16.62 -5.95 -1.78
N TYR A 210 -16.57 -4.96 -2.67
CA TYR A 210 -17.02 -5.08 -4.06
C TYR A 210 -15.81 -5.12 -4.98
N ARG A 211 -15.54 -6.29 -5.58
CA ARG A 211 -14.41 -6.51 -6.48
C ARG A 211 -14.80 -6.13 -7.89
N LEU A 212 -14.07 -5.19 -8.48
CA LEU A 212 -14.24 -4.80 -9.87
C LEU A 212 -13.35 -5.69 -10.75
N ARG A 213 -13.98 -6.47 -11.62
CA ARG A 213 -13.33 -7.33 -12.62
C ARG A 213 -13.71 -6.91 -14.04
N ALA A 214 -12.81 -7.15 -14.98
CA ALA A 214 -13.08 -7.03 -16.40
C ALA A 214 -12.64 -8.31 -17.14
N SER A 215 -13.40 -8.72 -18.16
CA SER A 215 -13.06 -9.89 -18.98
C SER A 215 -12.06 -9.48 -20.07
N ALA A 216 -10.81 -9.94 -19.94
CA ALA A 216 -9.73 -9.62 -20.87
C ALA A 216 -9.28 -10.82 -21.71
N GLY A 217 -9.81 -12.02 -21.43
CA GLY A 217 -9.52 -13.26 -22.16
C GLY A 217 -8.03 -13.56 -22.20
N ALA A 218 -7.54 -14.00 -23.36
CA ALA A 218 -6.11 -14.30 -23.57
C ALA A 218 -5.19 -13.07 -23.43
N GLN A 219 -5.74 -11.84 -23.45
CA GLN A 219 -4.97 -10.60 -23.34
C GLN A 219 -4.89 -10.06 -21.90
N ALA A 220 -5.40 -10.79 -20.91
CA ALA A 220 -5.41 -10.38 -19.51
C ALA A 220 -4.03 -9.94 -19.01
N SER A 221 -2.98 -10.74 -19.25
CA SER A 221 -1.62 -10.46 -18.79
C SER A 221 -1.03 -9.20 -19.45
N MET A 222 -1.25 -9.04 -20.76
CA MET A 222 -0.80 -7.87 -21.53
C MET A 222 -1.49 -6.58 -21.08
N ILE A 223 -2.82 -6.61 -20.94
CA ILE A 223 -3.62 -5.46 -20.49
C ILE A 223 -3.24 -5.08 -19.06
N CYS A 224 -3.04 -6.08 -18.19
CA CYS A 224 -2.64 -5.85 -16.81
C CYS A 224 -1.23 -5.26 -16.68
N GLY A 225 -0.28 -5.70 -17.51
CA GLY A 225 1.05 -5.12 -17.58
C GLY A 225 1.03 -3.65 -18.00
N LYS A 226 0.25 -3.31 -19.04
CA LYS A 226 0.08 -1.92 -19.49
C LYS A 226 -0.52 -1.02 -18.41
N LEU A 227 -1.51 -1.53 -17.67
CA LEU A 227 -2.13 -0.81 -16.55
C LEU A 227 -1.13 -0.55 -15.43
N LYS A 228 -0.33 -1.55 -15.03
CA LYS A 228 0.69 -1.38 -13.99
C LYS A 228 1.74 -0.35 -14.36
N VAL A 229 2.22 -0.36 -15.61
CA VAL A 229 3.17 0.64 -16.11
C VAL A 229 2.54 2.05 -16.11
N ALA A 230 1.24 2.16 -16.37
CA ALA A 230 0.49 3.41 -16.30
C ALA A 230 0.12 3.85 -14.86
N GLY A 231 0.57 3.13 -13.83
CA GLY A 231 0.34 3.44 -12.42
C GLY A 231 -0.98 2.93 -11.85
N GLU A 232 -1.70 2.06 -12.56
CA GLU A 232 -2.95 1.45 -12.10
C GLU A 232 -2.74 0.09 -11.45
N SER A 233 -3.57 -0.23 -10.46
CA SER A 233 -3.58 -1.54 -9.82
C SER A 233 -4.31 -2.55 -10.71
N CYS A 234 -3.65 -3.64 -11.06
CA CYS A 234 -4.27 -4.73 -11.78
C CYS A 234 -3.71 -6.09 -11.32
N MET A 235 -4.61 -7.07 -11.19
CA MET A 235 -4.29 -8.45 -10.88
C MET A 235 -4.99 -9.38 -11.87
N VAL A 236 -4.28 -10.35 -12.45
CA VAL A 236 -4.89 -11.39 -13.28
C VAL A 236 -5.51 -12.45 -12.37
N VAL A 237 -6.78 -12.78 -12.59
CA VAL A 237 -7.54 -13.79 -11.86
C VAL A 237 -8.08 -14.79 -12.87
N ASN A 238 -7.76 -16.06 -12.67
CA ASN A 238 -8.22 -17.18 -13.49
C ASN A 238 -9.27 -18.01 -12.73
#